data_AF-A0A943G625-F1
#
_entry.id   AF-A0A943G625-F1
#
_cell.length_a   1.000
_cell.length_b   1.000
_cell.length_c   1.000
_cell.angle_alpha   90.00
_cell.angle_beta   90.00
_cell.angle_gamma   90.00
#
_symmetry.space_group_name_H-M   'P 1'
#
loop_
_entity.id
_entity.type
_entity.pdbx_description
1 polymer ?
#
loop_
_entity_poly.entity_id
_entity_poly.type
_entity_poly.pdbx_seq_one_letter_code
_entity_poly.pdbx_strand_id
1 'polypeptide(L)'
;MMRKLGIKNGPNDQNGGNKVYICSFRLSTVRFISVIGLSVLALLTLLMLVPSDRPTALIEQTAKIDYTDADTSEGRAHFASQFGWELSMQSETADDVIIPSVFDDVYTGYNAIQKAQGLNLEKYRGKTVQRYTYLITNYPDVEEQVILTMLVYHGRVIGGDVSSVLQNGFCHGFSKPSDSTASG
;
A
#
# COMPACT_ATOMS: atom_id res chain seq x y z
N MET A 1 -30.47 51.91 64.31
CA MET A 1 -29.46 53.00 64.33
C MET A 1 -28.18 52.46 63.71
N MET A 2 -27.81 52.89 62.49
CA MET A 2 -26.79 53.94 62.20
C MET A 2 -25.38 53.55 62.70
N ARG A 3 -24.25 53.60 61.96
CA ARG A 3 -23.84 54.16 60.67
C ARG A 3 -22.46 53.57 60.27
N LYS A 4 -22.16 53.66 58.97
CA LYS A 4 -20.88 53.53 58.23
C LYS A 4 -19.60 54.06 58.90
N LEU A 5 -18.45 53.52 58.47
CA LEU A 5 -17.27 54.21 57.89
C LEU A 5 -16.34 53.11 57.31
N GLY A 6 -15.69 53.14 56.14
CA GLY A 6 -15.46 54.12 55.08
C GLY A 6 -14.15 53.69 54.37
N ILE A 7 -14.24 53.17 53.14
CA ILE A 7 -13.09 52.78 52.29
C ILE A 7 -12.61 53.98 51.48
N LYS A 8 -11.28 54.17 51.32
CA LYS A 8 -10.66 55.19 50.47
C LYS A 8 -9.54 54.57 49.59
N ASN A 9 -9.46 55.03 48.34
CA ASN A 9 -8.63 54.54 47.21
C ASN A 9 -7.30 55.32 46.98
N GLY A 10 -6.27 54.61 46.44
CA GLY A 10 -5.24 55.00 45.42
C GLY A 10 -4.06 55.95 45.78
N PRO A 11 -3.00 56.15 44.93
CA PRO A 11 -2.62 55.53 43.62
C PRO A 11 -1.07 55.31 43.30
N ASN A 12 -0.78 54.76 42.09
CA ASN A 12 0.29 55.07 41.07
C ASN A 12 1.74 54.45 40.95
N ASP A 13 2.03 54.04 39.69
CA ASP A 13 3.27 54.03 38.81
C ASP A 13 4.58 53.28 39.27
N GLN A 14 5.39 52.50 38.49
CA GLN A 14 6.11 52.44 37.18
C GLN A 14 7.65 52.73 37.27
N ASN A 15 8.46 51.75 36.78
CA ASN A 15 9.82 51.85 36.17
C ASN A 15 11.14 51.66 37.01
N GLY A 16 12.04 50.77 36.53
CA GLY A 16 13.50 50.98 36.52
C GLY A 16 14.44 49.89 37.09
N GLY A 17 15.17 49.13 36.25
CA GLY A 17 16.49 48.58 36.58
C GLY A 17 16.83 47.16 36.09
N ASN A 18 17.62 47.05 35.01
CA ASN A 18 18.22 45.79 34.53
C ASN A 18 19.40 45.35 35.43
N LYS A 19 19.40 44.12 35.94
CA LYS A 19 20.51 43.53 36.70
C LYS A 19 21.32 42.56 35.83
N VAL A 20 22.57 42.90 35.55
CA VAL A 20 23.56 42.02 34.90
C VAL A 20 24.12 41.05 35.94
N TYR A 21 24.02 39.74 35.71
CA TYR A 21 24.59 38.70 36.56
C TYR A 21 25.76 38.01 35.83
N ILE A 22 26.97 38.16 36.36
CA ILE A 22 28.17 37.44 35.92
C ILE A 22 28.26 36.16 36.77
N CYS A 23 28.08 34.99 36.13
CA CYS A 23 28.17 33.69 36.80
C CYS A 23 29.60 33.13 36.71
N SER A 24 30.35 33.19 37.80
CA SER A 24 31.62 32.48 37.96
C SER A 24 31.34 31.02 38.38
N PHE A 25 31.36 30.08 37.44
CA PHE A 25 31.19 28.66 37.77
C PHE A 25 32.52 28.04 38.23
N ARG A 26 32.56 27.66 39.52
CA ARG A 26 33.66 26.92 40.16
C ARG A 26 33.69 25.45 39.69
N LEU A 27 34.90 24.98 39.41
CA LEU A 27 35.27 23.75 38.71
C LEU A 27 35.18 22.47 39.59
N SER A 28 33.97 21.99 39.91
CA SER A 28 33.78 20.71 40.65
C SER A 28 32.86 19.66 39.98
N THR A 29 32.22 19.98 38.85
CA THR A 29 31.20 19.11 38.22
C THR A 29 31.74 18.12 37.18
N VAL A 30 33.06 18.13 36.92
CA VAL A 30 33.71 17.36 35.82
C VAL A 30 33.53 15.83 35.98
N ARG A 31 33.44 15.33 37.22
CA ARG A 31 33.25 13.89 37.48
C ARG A 31 31.87 13.37 37.10
N PHE A 32 30.83 14.18 37.21
CA PHE A 32 29.46 13.78 36.88
C PHE A 32 29.19 13.79 35.37
N ILE A 33 29.77 14.74 34.64
CA ILE A 33 29.61 14.85 33.18
C ILE A 33 30.26 13.64 32.48
N SER A 34 31.39 13.15 32.97
CA SER A 34 32.07 11.96 32.42
C SER A 34 31.22 10.69 32.52
N VAL A 35 30.55 10.47 33.66
CA VAL A 35 29.71 9.28 33.89
C VAL A 35 28.45 9.32 33.02
N ILE A 36 27.82 10.49 32.89
CA ILE A 36 26.65 10.67 32.03
C ILE A 36 27.02 10.47 30.55
N GLY A 37 28.17 11.04 30.11
CA GLY A 37 28.65 10.88 28.73
C GLY A 37 28.91 9.41 28.35
N LEU A 38 29.53 8.64 29.24
CA LEU A 38 29.76 7.20 29.02
C LEU A 38 28.45 6.40 28.96
N SER A 39 27.48 6.72 29.81
CA SER A 39 26.16 6.06 29.80
C SER A 39 25.39 6.32 28.51
N VAL A 40 25.42 7.54 27.98
CA VAL A 40 24.72 7.89 26.74
C VAL A 40 25.37 7.21 25.53
N LEU A 41 26.71 7.14 25.49
CA LEU A 41 27.41 6.44 24.42
C LEU A 41 27.14 4.93 24.43
N ALA A 42 27.09 4.31 25.61
CA ALA A 42 26.74 2.89 25.75
C ALA A 42 25.28 2.59 25.33
N LEU A 43 24.34 3.50 25.57
CA LEU A 43 22.95 3.35 25.10
C LEU A 43 22.84 3.49 23.57
N LEU A 44 23.60 4.41 22.97
CA LEU A 44 23.61 4.61 21.51
C LEU A 44 24.24 3.43 20.76
N THR A 45 25.32 2.85 21.30
CA THR A 45 25.93 1.66 20.68
C THR A 45 25.03 0.42 20.82
N LEU A 46 24.31 0.28 21.93
CA LEU A 46 23.34 -0.81 22.10
C LEU A 46 22.19 -0.72 21.10
N LEU A 47 21.72 0.49 20.76
CA LEU A 47 20.64 0.70 19.79
C LEU A 47 21.03 0.32 18.35
N MET A 48 22.31 0.46 17.98
CA MET A 48 22.82 0.10 16.66
C MET A 48 23.14 -1.40 16.50
N LEU A 49 23.21 -2.15 17.61
CA LEU A 49 23.49 -3.59 17.64
C LEU A 49 22.22 -4.45 17.79
N VAL A 50 21.02 -3.86 17.71
CA VAL A 50 19.78 -4.65 17.59
C VAL A 50 19.54 -4.89 16.10
N PRO A 51 19.65 -6.14 15.60
CA PRO A 51 19.21 -6.46 14.27
C PRO A 51 17.74 -6.05 14.18
N SER A 52 17.43 -5.12 13.28
CA SER A 52 16.04 -4.83 12.93
C SER A 52 15.51 -5.95 12.05
N ASP A 53 15.52 -7.18 12.58
CA ASP A 53 14.61 -8.22 12.15
C ASP A 53 13.24 -7.75 12.62
N ARG A 54 12.67 -6.80 11.89
CA ARG A 54 11.22 -6.60 11.93
C ARG A 54 10.69 -7.93 11.42
N PRO A 55 10.03 -8.76 12.23
CA PRO A 55 9.12 -9.70 11.64
C PRO A 55 8.15 -8.82 10.85
N THR A 56 8.24 -8.87 9.53
CA THR A 56 7.12 -8.48 8.68
C THR A 56 6.01 -9.38 9.17
N ALA A 57 5.19 -8.87 10.09
CA ALA A 57 3.94 -9.50 10.42
C ALA A 57 3.25 -9.60 9.07
N LEU A 58 3.21 -10.82 8.52
CA LEU A 58 2.31 -11.16 7.45
C LEU A 58 0.94 -10.94 8.08
N ILE A 59 0.46 -9.71 7.97
CA ILE A 59 -0.95 -9.44 8.11
C ILE A 59 -1.51 -10.23 6.94
N GLU A 60 -1.99 -11.45 7.20
CA GLU A 60 -3.02 -12.06 6.36
C GLU A 60 -4.26 -11.17 6.51
N GLN A 61 -4.16 -10.00 5.90
CA GLN A 61 -5.27 -9.17 5.60
C GLN A 61 -6.00 -9.99 4.54
N THR A 62 -7.04 -10.70 4.95
CA THR A 62 -8.17 -10.96 4.05
C THR A 62 -8.79 -9.61 3.70
N ALA A 63 -8.02 -8.76 3.04
CA ALA A 63 -8.45 -7.50 2.50
C ALA A 63 -9.40 -7.88 1.36
N LYS A 64 -10.63 -7.38 1.46
CA LYS A 64 -11.58 -7.50 0.38
C LYS A 64 -10.96 -6.84 -0.85
N ILE A 65 -10.77 -7.62 -1.91
CA ILE A 65 -10.25 -7.10 -3.19
C ILE A 65 -11.13 -5.94 -3.65
N ASP A 66 -10.49 -4.83 -3.96
CA ASP A 66 -11.09 -3.70 -4.64
C ASP A 66 -11.02 -3.93 -6.15
N TYR A 67 -12.18 -3.93 -6.80
CA TYR A 67 -12.31 -4.12 -8.23
C TYR A 67 -12.64 -2.81 -8.95
N THR A 68 -12.67 -1.67 -8.25
CA THR A 68 -13.14 -0.38 -8.78
C THR A 68 -11.98 0.51 -9.26
N ASP A 69 -12.31 1.69 -9.78
CA ASP A 69 -11.39 2.68 -10.35
C ASP A 69 -10.49 2.19 -11.49
N ALA A 70 -10.87 1.10 -12.15
CA ALA A 70 -10.07 0.47 -13.21
C ALA A 70 -10.13 1.22 -14.57
N ASP A 71 -10.82 2.36 -14.64
CA ASP A 71 -10.77 3.25 -15.81
C ASP A 71 -9.41 3.97 -15.91
N THR A 72 -8.68 4.12 -14.80
CA THR A 72 -7.33 4.73 -14.78
C THR A 72 -6.24 3.68 -14.78
N SER A 73 -5.07 4.02 -15.33
CA SER A 73 -3.88 3.16 -15.31
C SER A 73 -3.42 2.88 -13.88
N GLU A 74 -3.51 3.86 -12.98
CA GLU A 74 -3.15 3.73 -11.57
C GLU A 74 -4.10 2.77 -10.84
N GLY A 75 -5.41 2.84 -11.13
CA GLY A 75 -6.39 1.94 -10.56
C GLY A 75 -6.20 0.49 -11.01
N ARG A 76 -5.82 0.28 -12.28
CA ARG A 76 -5.46 -1.04 -12.81
C ARG A 76 -4.16 -1.59 -12.20
N ALA A 77 -3.15 -0.74 -12.02
CA ALA A 77 -1.92 -1.11 -11.32
C ALA A 77 -2.18 -1.47 -9.85
N HIS A 78 -3.03 -0.69 -9.16
CA HIS A 78 -3.49 -1.00 -7.81
C HIS A 78 -4.28 -2.32 -7.77
N PHE A 79 -5.16 -2.56 -8.74
CA PHE A 79 -5.90 -3.82 -8.84
C PHE A 79 -4.94 -5.02 -8.87
N ALA A 80 -3.95 -4.98 -9.76
CA ALA A 80 -2.97 -6.05 -9.94
C ALA A 80 -2.08 -6.27 -8.71
N SER A 81 -1.68 -5.20 -8.01
CA SER A 81 -0.81 -5.29 -6.83
C SER A 81 -1.47 -6.00 -5.65
N GLN A 82 -2.81 -6.02 -5.56
CA GLN A 82 -3.55 -6.80 -4.56
C GLN A 82 -3.31 -8.32 -4.70
N PHE A 83 -2.90 -8.77 -5.89
CA PHE A 83 -2.50 -10.16 -6.16
C PHE A 83 -0.97 -10.33 -6.17
N GLY A 84 -0.23 -9.28 -5.85
CA GLY A 84 1.23 -9.24 -5.84
C GLY A 84 1.87 -9.03 -7.21
N TRP A 85 1.12 -8.70 -8.26
CA TRP A 85 1.67 -8.47 -9.59
C TRP A 85 2.26 -7.07 -9.75
N GLU A 86 3.38 -7.00 -10.46
CA GLU A 86 3.98 -5.76 -10.94
C GLU A 86 3.79 -5.68 -12.46
N LEU A 87 3.27 -4.55 -12.92
CA LEU A 87 2.94 -4.31 -14.32
C LEU A 87 3.95 -3.38 -14.97
N SER A 88 4.36 -3.70 -16.20
CA SER A 88 5.04 -2.73 -17.06
C SER A 88 4.03 -1.76 -17.64
N MET A 89 3.91 -0.57 -17.03
CA MET A 89 2.94 0.45 -17.46
C MET A 89 3.15 0.94 -18.91
N GLN A 90 4.36 0.79 -19.46
CA GLN A 90 4.65 1.13 -20.86
C GLN A 90 4.12 0.11 -21.86
N SER A 91 3.76 -1.09 -21.40
CA SER A 91 3.24 -2.18 -22.25
C SER A 91 1.72 -2.16 -22.39
N GLU A 92 1.03 -1.16 -21.84
CA GLU A 92 -0.43 -1.08 -21.87
C GLU A 92 -0.96 -1.17 -23.30
N THR A 93 -1.86 -2.12 -23.53
CA THR A 93 -2.76 -2.10 -24.68
C THR A 93 -4.19 -1.96 -24.20
N ALA A 94 -5.02 -1.23 -24.95
CA ALA A 94 -6.43 -1.05 -24.66
C ALA A 94 -7.25 -1.23 -25.92
N ASP A 95 -8.30 -2.04 -25.85
CA ASP A 95 -9.23 -2.25 -26.95
C ASP A 95 -10.65 -2.59 -26.46
N ASP A 96 -11.65 -2.23 -27.27
CA ASP A 96 -13.05 -2.51 -26.97
C ASP A 96 -13.39 -3.95 -27.40
N VAL A 97 -13.91 -4.75 -26.48
CA VAL A 97 -14.35 -6.13 -26.76
C VAL A 97 -15.81 -6.32 -26.40
N ILE A 98 -16.53 -7.11 -27.19
CA ILE A 98 -17.93 -7.47 -26.92
C ILE A 98 -17.95 -8.80 -26.21
N ILE A 99 -18.53 -8.85 -25.01
CA ILE A 99 -18.87 -10.11 -24.35
C ILE A 99 -20.01 -10.76 -25.15
N PRO A 100 -19.85 -11.99 -25.67
CA PRO A 100 -20.87 -12.61 -26.52
C PRO A 100 -22.24 -12.69 -25.84
N SER A 101 -23.31 -12.50 -26.61
CA SER A 101 -24.67 -12.65 -26.11
C SER A 101 -25.02 -14.10 -25.76
N VAL A 102 -24.37 -15.05 -26.43
CA VAL A 102 -24.47 -16.50 -26.22
C VAL A 102 -23.06 -17.05 -26.06
N PHE A 103 -22.82 -17.87 -25.04
CA PHE A 103 -21.51 -18.48 -24.80
C PHE A 103 -21.45 -19.83 -25.51
N ASP A 104 -20.40 -20.02 -26.29
CA ASP A 104 -19.97 -21.32 -26.78
C ASP A 104 -19.11 -22.03 -25.72
N ASP A 105 -18.53 -23.18 -26.07
CA ASP A 105 -17.70 -23.95 -25.15
C ASP A 105 -16.44 -23.16 -24.72
N VAL A 106 -15.90 -22.32 -25.60
CA VAL A 106 -14.71 -21.50 -25.33
C VAL A 106 -15.03 -20.44 -24.29
N TYR A 107 -16.08 -19.63 -24.49
CA TYR A 107 -16.49 -18.62 -23.51
C TYR A 107 -17.06 -19.24 -22.23
N THR A 108 -17.66 -20.43 -22.30
CA THR A 108 -18.09 -21.18 -21.12
C THR A 108 -16.89 -21.59 -20.27
N GLY A 109 -15.83 -22.12 -20.90
CA GLY A 109 -14.57 -22.44 -20.23
C GLY A 109 -13.88 -21.20 -19.67
N TYR A 110 -13.81 -20.12 -20.45
CA TYR A 110 -13.23 -18.86 -19.98
C TYR A 110 -14.01 -18.30 -18.77
N ASN A 111 -15.35 -18.28 -18.83
CA ASN A 111 -16.18 -17.83 -17.70
C ASN A 111 -16.06 -18.74 -16.47
N ALA A 112 -15.68 -20.01 -16.62
CA ALA A 112 -15.39 -20.88 -15.48
C ALA A 112 -14.15 -20.39 -14.71
N ILE A 113 -13.09 -19.95 -15.40
CA ILE A 113 -11.93 -19.28 -14.78
C ILE A 113 -12.41 -18.04 -14.01
N GLN A 114 -13.27 -17.23 -14.63
CA GLN A 114 -13.82 -16.01 -14.00
C GLN A 114 -14.63 -16.31 -12.74
N LYS A 115 -15.46 -17.37 -12.77
CA LYS A 115 -16.24 -17.83 -11.62
C LYS A 115 -15.38 -18.32 -10.47
N ALA A 116 -14.26 -19.00 -10.77
CA ALA A 116 -13.32 -19.45 -9.74
C ALA A 116 -12.69 -18.29 -8.95
N GLN A 117 -12.54 -17.13 -9.59
CA GLN A 117 -12.06 -15.89 -8.94
C GLN A 117 -13.18 -14.96 -8.44
N GLY A 118 -14.42 -15.46 -8.35
CA GLY A 118 -15.57 -14.72 -7.81
C GLY A 118 -16.25 -13.75 -8.77
N LEU A 119 -15.90 -13.81 -10.06
CA LEU A 119 -16.46 -12.97 -11.13
C LEU A 119 -17.47 -13.77 -11.98
N ASN A 120 -18.27 -13.11 -12.83
CA ASN A 120 -19.16 -13.83 -13.74
C ASN A 120 -19.53 -12.98 -14.97
N LEU A 121 -18.99 -13.36 -16.13
CA LEU A 121 -19.22 -12.69 -17.40
C LEU A 121 -20.63 -12.88 -17.98
N GLU A 122 -21.39 -13.88 -17.51
CA GLU A 122 -22.79 -14.07 -17.95
C GLU A 122 -23.68 -12.84 -17.66
N LYS A 123 -23.32 -12.08 -16.62
CA LYS A 123 -23.99 -10.83 -16.23
C LYS A 123 -23.77 -9.69 -17.23
N TYR A 124 -22.75 -9.82 -18.08
CA TYR A 124 -22.30 -8.79 -19.02
C TYR A 124 -22.46 -9.22 -20.48
N ARG A 125 -23.26 -10.25 -20.77
CA ARG A 125 -23.52 -10.72 -22.13
C ARG A 125 -24.11 -9.63 -23.02
N GLY A 126 -23.57 -9.54 -24.24
CA GLY A 126 -23.91 -8.51 -25.22
C GLY A 126 -23.41 -7.11 -24.86
N LYS A 127 -22.59 -6.94 -23.81
CA LYS A 127 -21.99 -5.66 -23.46
C LYS A 127 -20.63 -5.48 -24.11
N THR A 128 -20.37 -4.27 -24.58
CA THR A 128 -19.01 -3.81 -24.90
C THR A 128 -18.31 -3.41 -23.62
N VAL A 129 -17.07 -3.88 -23.45
CA VAL A 129 -16.22 -3.66 -22.27
C VAL A 129 -14.82 -3.30 -22.74
N GLN A 130 -14.04 -2.60 -21.90
CA GLN A 130 -12.65 -2.31 -22.20
C GLN A 130 -11.79 -3.50 -21.80
N ARG A 131 -10.97 -3.99 -22.73
CA ARG A 131 -9.89 -4.93 -22.42
C ARG A 131 -8.60 -4.15 -22.29
N TYR A 132 -7.91 -4.34 -21.16
CA TYR A 132 -6.55 -3.86 -20.95
C TYR A 132 -5.60 -5.04 -20.82
N THR A 133 -4.41 -4.93 -21.41
CA THR A 133 -3.34 -5.91 -21.21
C THR A 133 -2.03 -5.26 -20.80
N TYR A 134 -1.27 -5.96 -19.97
CA TYR A 134 0.03 -5.53 -19.46
C TYR A 134 0.98 -6.71 -19.36
N LEU A 135 2.27 -6.46 -19.63
CA LEU A 135 3.32 -7.39 -19.25
C LEU A 135 3.51 -7.39 -17.73
N ILE A 136 3.59 -8.58 -17.15
CA ILE A 136 3.97 -8.80 -15.75
C ILE A 136 5.50 -8.85 -15.66
N THR A 137 6.09 -8.13 -14.71
CA THR A 137 7.54 -8.05 -14.54
C THR A 137 8.09 -8.95 -13.43
N ASN A 138 7.22 -9.57 -12.62
CA ASN A 138 7.60 -10.37 -11.45
C ASN A 138 6.91 -11.74 -11.40
N TYR A 139 6.68 -12.37 -12.57
CA TYR A 139 6.17 -13.74 -12.64
C TYR A 139 7.26 -14.74 -12.22
N PRO A 140 6.96 -15.70 -11.31
CA PRO A 140 7.98 -16.63 -10.81
C PRO A 140 8.43 -17.63 -11.88
N ASP A 141 9.71 -18.00 -11.85
CA ASP A 141 10.28 -19.16 -12.56
C ASP A 141 10.03 -19.23 -14.08
N VAL A 142 9.74 -18.09 -14.73
CA VAL A 142 9.43 -18.02 -16.16
C VAL A 142 10.23 -16.88 -16.82
N GLU A 143 11.03 -17.21 -17.84
CA GLU A 143 11.73 -16.23 -18.69
C GLU A 143 10.84 -15.67 -19.81
N GLU A 144 9.63 -16.21 -19.96
CA GLU A 144 8.68 -15.87 -21.00
C GLU A 144 7.89 -14.58 -20.68
N GLN A 145 7.34 -13.96 -21.72
CA GLN A 145 6.44 -12.82 -21.56
C GLN A 145 5.08 -13.30 -21.05
N VAL A 146 4.77 -12.94 -19.81
CA VAL A 146 3.48 -13.19 -19.19
C VAL A 146 2.63 -11.92 -19.23
N ILE A 147 1.39 -12.06 -19.67
CA ILE A 147 0.43 -10.97 -19.83
C ILE A 147 -0.65 -11.09 -18.75
N LEU A 148 -0.99 -9.97 -18.12
CA LEU A 148 -2.20 -9.79 -17.34
C LEU A 148 -3.26 -9.10 -18.20
N THR A 149 -4.41 -9.74 -18.36
CA THR A 149 -5.59 -9.21 -19.05
C THR A 149 -6.64 -8.78 -18.04
N MET A 150 -7.22 -7.59 -18.19
CA MET A 150 -8.35 -7.09 -17.41
C MET A 150 -9.50 -6.68 -18.32
N LEU A 151 -10.70 -7.17 -18.03
CA LEU A 151 -11.95 -6.72 -18.63
C LEU A 151 -12.64 -5.74 -17.68
N VAL A 152 -12.82 -4.51 -18.13
CA VAL A 152 -13.34 -3.39 -17.33
C VAL A 152 -14.66 -2.91 -17.91
N TYR A 153 -15.68 -2.79 -17.06
CA TYR A 153 -16.98 -2.26 -17.41
C TYR A 153 -17.45 -1.26 -16.35
N HIS A 154 -17.66 -0.01 -16.76
CA HIS A 154 -17.99 1.12 -15.88
C HIS A 154 -17.03 1.24 -14.67
N GLY A 155 -15.72 1.33 -14.94
CA GLY A 155 -14.69 1.47 -13.90
C GLY A 155 -14.47 0.26 -13.02
N ARG A 156 -15.15 -0.87 -13.27
CA ARG A 156 -14.99 -2.09 -12.49
C ARG A 156 -14.35 -3.21 -13.30
N VAL A 157 -13.36 -3.90 -12.73
CA VAL A 157 -12.86 -5.18 -13.25
C VAL A 157 -13.95 -6.24 -13.10
N ILE A 158 -14.39 -6.80 -14.23
CA ILE A 158 -15.46 -7.81 -14.31
C ILE A 158 -14.96 -9.20 -14.72
N GLY A 159 -13.70 -9.29 -15.16
CA GLY A 159 -13.04 -10.52 -15.56
C GLY A 159 -11.61 -10.25 -16.02
N GLY A 160 -10.90 -11.31 -16.37
CA GLY A 160 -9.52 -11.27 -16.82
C GLY A 160 -8.75 -12.51 -16.40
N ASP A 161 -7.49 -12.56 -16.76
CA ASP A 161 -6.63 -13.72 -16.59
C ASP A 161 -5.15 -13.32 -16.69
N VAL A 162 -4.29 -14.25 -16.29
CA VAL A 162 -2.84 -14.18 -16.46
C VAL A 162 -2.41 -15.32 -17.38
N SER A 163 -1.70 -15.02 -18.46
CA SER A 163 -1.38 -15.98 -19.51
C SER A 163 0.00 -15.78 -20.13
N SER A 164 0.64 -16.87 -20.56
CA SER A 164 1.86 -16.83 -21.40
C SER A 164 1.51 -16.70 -22.88
N VAL A 165 2.37 -16.03 -23.66
CA VAL A 165 2.23 -15.87 -25.12
C VAL A 165 2.67 -17.09 -25.94
N LEU A 166 3.18 -18.15 -25.29
CA LEU A 166 3.70 -19.32 -25.99
C LEU A 166 2.60 -20.28 -26.48
N GLN A 167 2.94 -21.09 -27.49
CA GLN A 167 2.04 -22.09 -28.09
C GLN A 167 1.58 -23.18 -27.10
N ASN A 168 2.40 -23.49 -26.10
CA ASN A 168 2.07 -24.37 -24.98
C ASN A 168 1.98 -23.58 -23.66
N GLY A 169 1.57 -22.31 -23.74
CA GLY A 169 1.44 -21.44 -22.59
C GLY A 169 0.32 -21.85 -21.64
N PHE A 170 0.23 -21.13 -20.53
CA PHE A 170 -0.82 -21.30 -19.53
C PHE A 170 -1.81 -20.13 -19.56
N CYS A 171 -2.96 -20.33 -18.94
CA CYS A 171 -3.94 -19.29 -18.62
C CYS A 171 -4.54 -19.62 -17.25
N HIS A 172 -4.48 -18.68 -16.31
CA HIS A 172 -5.06 -18.82 -14.97
C HIS A 172 -5.68 -17.51 -14.48
N GLY A 173 -6.42 -17.58 -13.36
CA GLY A 173 -7.01 -16.38 -12.74
C GLY A 173 -5.97 -15.43 -12.13
N PHE A 174 -6.41 -14.34 -11.51
CA PHE A 174 -5.49 -13.29 -11.02
C PHE A 174 -4.55 -13.71 -9.90
N SER A 175 -4.83 -14.77 -9.13
CA SER A 175 -3.96 -15.18 -8.03
C SER A 175 -2.60 -15.67 -8.55
N LYS A 176 -1.52 -15.29 -7.86
CA LYS A 176 -0.19 -15.87 -8.08
C LYS A 176 -0.24 -17.40 -7.94
N PRO A 177 0.42 -18.15 -8.82
CA PRO A 177 0.69 -19.56 -8.55
C PRO A 177 1.47 -19.66 -7.23
N SER A 178 1.05 -20.57 -6.35
CA SER A 178 1.86 -20.90 -5.17
C SER A 178 3.11 -21.67 -5.62
N ASP A 179 4.27 -21.41 -5.01
CA ASP A 179 5.54 -22.15 -5.23
C ASP A 179 5.47 -23.66 -4.88
N SER A 180 4.29 -24.21 -4.62
CA SER A 180 4.06 -25.60 -4.23
C SER A 180 3.74 -26.50 -5.43
N THR A 181 4.67 -26.63 -6.38
CA THR A 181 4.69 -27.80 -7.29
C THR A 181 6.12 -28.29 -7.50
N ALA A 182 6.76 -28.66 -6.39
CA ALA A 182 7.91 -29.55 -6.38
C ALA A 182 7.73 -30.57 -5.24
N SER A 183 6.78 -31.49 -5.37
CA SER A 183 6.88 -32.81 -4.74
C SER A 183 5.86 -33.78 -5.35
N GLY A 184 6.39 -34.85 -5.93
CA GLY A 184 5.68 -35.97 -6.54
C GLY A 184 6.71 -36.91 -7.13
#